data_AF-A0A6J4V367-F1
#
_entry.id   AF-A0A6J4V367-F1
#
_cell.length_a   1.000
_cell.length_b   1.000
_cell.length_c   1.000
_cell.angle_alpha   90.00
_cell.angle_beta   90.00
_cell.angle_gamma   90.00
#
_symmetry.space_group_name_H-M   'P 1'
#
loop_
_entity.id
_entity.type
_entity.pdbx_description
1 polymer ?
#
loop_
_entity_poly.entity_id
_entity_poly.type
_entity_poly.pdbx_seq_one_letter_code
_entity_poly.pdbx_strand_id
1 'polypeptide(L)'
;MVTDGNSGRPIGGASVSVVGTGQTVVTGVDGRYHLSGLPEGASLTFAADGYAALEDPVVNRSAVDVALTPTRVTGPVLDLAGEPVGNALVKGAGATAVTRADGSFAVDGAPGVGEVRVSASGFDAVTVPVDGDRSVRVQLERITIRASYINQSGLGDPTTLGEMIQTVNSTELNAIVLDIK
;
A
#
# COMPACT_ATOMS: atom_id res chain seq x y z
N MET A 1 4.78 -28.01 -3.98
CA MET A 1 5.78 -26.98 -3.63
C MET A 1 5.10 -25.70 -3.22
N VAL A 2 5.79 -24.82 -2.53
CA VAL A 2 5.28 -23.53 -2.06
C VAL A 2 6.07 -22.42 -2.74
N THR A 3 5.38 -21.53 -3.43
CA THR A 3 5.97 -20.40 -4.17
C THR A 3 5.33 -19.08 -3.77
N ASP A 4 6.05 -17.99 -4.00
CA ASP A 4 5.52 -16.63 -3.94
C ASP A 4 4.59 -16.41 -5.14
N GLY A 5 3.36 -15.99 -4.88
CA GLY A 5 2.33 -15.86 -5.92
C GLY A 5 2.54 -14.71 -6.90
N ASN A 6 3.44 -13.77 -6.61
CA ASN A 6 3.71 -12.64 -7.50
C ASN A 6 4.96 -12.86 -8.37
N SER A 7 6.03 -13.35 -7.75
CA SER A 7 7.34 -13.54 -8.38
C SER A 7 7.56 -14.97 -8.89
N GLY A 8 6.74 -15.93 -8.44
CA GLY A 8 6.90 -17.36 -8.75
C GLY A 8 8.12 -18.01 -8.08
N ARG A 9 8.84 -17.29 -7.22
CA ARG A 9 10.03 -17.81 -6.54
C ARG A 9 9.66 -18.84 -5.48
N PRO A 10 10.46 -19.89 -5.27
CA PRO A 10 10.21 -20.86 -4.21
C PRO A 10 10.32 -20.20 -2.82
N ILE A 11 9.43 -20.60 -1.91
CA ILE A 11 9.46 -20.16 -0.51
C ILE A 11 10.03 -21.30 0.34
N GLY A 12 11.29 -21.15 0.75
CA GLY A 12 11.89 -22.00 1.78
C GLY A 12 11.52 -21.55 3.18
N GLY A 13 11.43 -22.50 4.12
CA GLY A 13 11.07 -22.21 5.51
C GLY A 13 9.57 -22.07 5.78
N ALA A 14 8.70 -22.28 4.78
CA ALA A 14 7.25 -22.28 4.98
C ALA A 14 6.85 -23.52 5.78
N SER A 15 5.94 -23.36 6.76
CA SER A 15 5.34 -24.47 7.46
C SER A 15 4.18 -25.06 6.65
N VAL A 16 4.12 -26.39 6.60
CA VAL A 16 3.04 -27.16 5.98
C VAL A 16 2.48 -28.10 7.03
N SER A 17 1.30 -27.80 7.54
CA SER A 17 0.64 -28.53 8.63
C SER A 17 -0.58 -29.29 8.13
N VAL A 18 -0.76 -30.52 8.60
CA VAL A 18 -1.93 -31.35 8.31
C VAL A 18 -3.00 -31.07 9.36
N VAL A 19 -4.13 -30.51 8.91
CA VAL A 19 -5.23 -30.10 9.79
C VAL A 19 -5.72 -31.29 10.63
N GLY A 20 -5.85 -31.08 11.94
CA GLY A 20 -6.40 -32.08 12.88
C GLY A 20 -5.44 -33.20 13.32
N THR A 21 -4.21 -33.28 12.80
CA THR A 21 -3.26 -34.37 13.15
C THR A 21 -2.01 -33.90 13.88
N GLY A 22 -1.72 -32.59 13.86
CA GLY A 22 -0.50 -32.00 14.44
C GLY A 22 0.78 -32.23 13.61
N GLN A 23 0.73 -33.07 12.58
CA GLN A 23 1.84 -33.30 11.67
C GLN A 23 2.20 -32.00 10.93
N THR A 24 3.47 -31.59 11.00
CA THR A 24 3.99 -30.39 10.35
C THR A 24 5.36 -30.67 9.75
N VAL A 25 5.60 -30.15 8.55
CA VAL A 25 6.91 -30.13 7.90
C VAL A 25 7.26 -28.71 7.47
N VAL A 26 8.53 -28.48 7.15
CA VAL A 26 9.03 -27.19 6.67
C VAL A 26 9.55 -27.36 5.24
N THR A 27 9.26 -26.41 4.37
CA THR A 27 9.76 -26.44 2.98
C THR A 27 11.28 -26.22 2.95
N GLY A 28 11.94 -26.95 2.04
CA GLY A 28 13.35 -26.71 1.70
C GLY A 28 13.55 -25.39 0.97
N VAL A 29 14.81 -24.99 0.76
CA VAL A 29 15.17 -23.74 0.05
C VAL A 29 14.65 -23.66 -1.38
N ASP A 30 14.31 -24.80 -1.97
CA ASP A 30 13.68 -24.95 -3.29
C ASP A 30 12.14 -24.93 -3.23
N GLY A 31 11.56 -24.63 -2.07
CA GLY A 31 10.11 -24.58 -1.84
C GLY A 31 9.44 -25.95 -1.81
N ARG A 32 10.20 -27.05 -1.87
CA ARG A 32 9.65 -28.40 -1.86
C ARG A 32 9.44 -28.89 -0.44
N TYR A 33 8.46 -29.76 -0.27
CA TYR A 33 8.16 -30.45 0.97
C TYR A 33 7.71 -31.88 0.65
N HIS A 34 7.74 -32.74 1.66
CA HIS A 34 7.25 -34.11 1.54
C HIS A 34 6.42 -34.44 2.78
N LEU A 35 5.22 -34.97 2.56
CA LEU A 35 4.34 -35.50 3.60
C LEU A 35 3.96 -36.93 3.22
N SER A 36 3.84 -37.81 4.20
CA SER A 36 3.43 -39.20 4.03
C SER A 36 2.41 -39.57 5.08
N GLY A 37 1.57 -40.57 4.78
CA GLY A 37 0.57 -41.07 5.73
C GLY A 37 -0.58 -40.10 6.01
N LEU A 38 -0.96 -39.30 5.01
CA LEU A 38 -2.07 -38.35 5.16
C LEU A 38 -3.41 -39.11 5.31
N PRO A 39 -4.28 -38.70 6.25
CA PRO A 39 -5.65 -39.19 6.31
C PRO A 39 -6.40 -38.93 5.00
N GLU A 40 -7.41 -39.76 4.72
CA GLU A 40 -8.33 -39.50 3.61
C GLU A 40 -9.05 -38.16 3.84
N GLY A 41 -9.08 -37.32 2.79
CA GLY A 41 -9.72 -36.00 2.86
C GLY A 41 -8.96 -34.96 3.71
N ALA A 42 -7.68 -35.18 4.02
CA ALA A 42 -6.88 -34.21 4.78
C ALA A 42 -6.79 -32.84 4.09
N SER A 43 -6.81 -31.77 4.89
CA SER A 43 -6.44 -30.41 4.48
C SER A 43 -5.03 -30.06 4.95
N LEU A 44 -4.32 -29.27 4.15
CA LEU A 44 -3.03 -28.70 4.51
C LEU A 44 -3.17 -27.20 4.75
N THR A 45 -2.59 -26.73 5.84
CA THR A 45 -2.36 -25.30 6.08
C THR A 45 -0.91 -24.97 5.74
N PHE A 46 -0.73 -23.96 4.90
CA PHE A 46 0.55 -23.41 4.50
C PHE A 46 0.71 -22.03 5.13
N ALA A 47 1.84 -21.79 5.79
CA ALA A 47 2.16 -20.48 6.35
C ALA A 47 3.64 -20.14 6.17
N ALA A 48 3.90 -18.86 5.93
CA ALA A 48 5.24 -18.30 5.83
C ALA A 48 5.22 -16.84 6.27
N ASP A 49 6.32 -16.36 6.86
CA ASP A 49 6.43 -14.97 7.30
C ASP A 49 6.29 -13.99 6.13
N GLY A 50 5.41 -13.00 6.29
CA GLY A 50 5.12 -12.02 5.24
C GLY A 50 4.13 -12.49 4.17
N TYR A 51 3.51 -13.66 4.34
CA TYR A 51 2.50 -14.20 3.43
C TYR A 51 1.17 -14.48 4.15
N ALA A 52 0.08 -14.49 3.39
CA ALA A 52 -1.21 -14.93 3.87
C ALA A 52 -1.19 -16.46 4.01
N ALA A 53 -1.70 -16.96 5.14
CA ALA A 53 -1.89 -18.40 5.31
C ALA A 53 -2.93 -18.91 4.29
N LEU A 54 -2.68 -20.10 3.76
CA LEU A 54 -3.55 -20.76 2.80
C LEU A 54 -3.92 -22.14 3.34
N GLU A 55 -5.21 -22.48 3.31
CA GLU A 55 -5.67 -23.84 3.54
C GLU A 55 -6.09 -24.46 2.20
N ASP A 56 -5.60 -25.66 1.91
CA ASP A 56 -5.90 -26.38 0.68
C ASP A 56 -6.26 -27.86 0.97
N PRO A 57 -7.47 -28.35 0.59
CA PRO A 57 -7.88 -29.74 0.80
C PRO A 57 -7.23 -30.72 -0.19
N VAL A 58 -6.46 -31.71 0.27
CA VAL A 58 -5.67 -32.68 -0.54
C VAL A 58 -6.54 -33.81 -1.12
N VAL A 59 -7.72 -33.49 -1.63
CA VAL A 59 -8.66 -34.50 -2.14
C VAL A 59 -8.11 -35.15 -3.41
N ASN A 60 -7.77 -36.44 -3.33
CA ASN A 60 -7.28 -37.27 -4.43
C ASN A 60 -6.04 -36.72 -5.17
N ARG A 61 -5.21 -35.91 -4.48
CA ARG A 61 -3.98 -35.34 -5.04
C ARG A 61 -2.75 -35.97 -4.40
N SER A 62 -1.81 -36.41 -5.22
CA SER A 62 -0.47 -36.86 -4.77
C SER A 62 0.55 -35.73 -4.71
N ALA A 63 0.24 -34.57 -5.30
CA ALA A 63 1.05 -33.36 -5.26
C ALA A 63 0.15 -32.14 -5.07
N VAL A 64 0.60 -31.22 -4.22
CA VAL A 64 -0.05 -29.94 -3.98
C VAL A 64 1.00 -28.85 -4.17
N ASP A 65 0.74 -27.99 -5.15
CA ASP A 65 1.54 -26.82 -5.44
C ASP A 65 0.70 -25.59 -5.11
N VAL A 66 1.23 -24.71 -4.27
CA VAL A 66 0.53 -23.51 -3.82
C VAL A 66 1.37 -22.27 -4.05
N ALA A 67 0.68 -21.19 -4.41
CA ALA A 67 1.21 -19.85 -4.52
C ALA A 67 0.68 -19.03 -3.34
N LEU A 68 1.55 -18.64 -2.41
CA LEU A 68 1.18 -17.80 -1.28
C LEU A 68 1.18 -16.32 -1.66
N THR A 69 0.18 -15.60 -1.18
CA THR A 69 0.03 -14.16 -1.45
C THR A 69 0.83 -13.33 -0.44
N PRO A 70 1.79 -12.50 -0.86
CA PRO A 70 2.49 -11.58 0.04
C PRO A 70 1.52 -10.60 0.71
N THR A 71 1.73 -10.34 2.00
CA THR A 71 0.88 -9.42 2.79
C THR A 71 1.53 -8.06 3.00
N ARG A 72 2.80 -7.90 2.66
CA ARG A 72 3.56 -6.68 2.89
C ARG A 72 3.68 -5.82 1.63
N VAL A 73 3.54 -4.50 1.75
CA VAL A 73 3.95 -3.51 0.74
C VAL A 73 4.98 -2.59 1.35
N THR A 74 6.03 -2.25 0.62
CA THR A 74 7.06 -1.34 1.10
C THR A 74 7.39 -0.27 0.07
N GLY A 75 8.05 0.80 0.50
CA GLY A 75 8.66 1.74 -0.42
C GLY A 75 8.94 3.10 0.19
N PRO A 76 9.54 4.00 -0.59
CA PRO A 76 9.73 5.39 -0.19
C PRO A 76 8.57 6.28 -0.65
N VAL A 77 8.25 7.28 0.17
CA VAL A 77 7.44 8.45 -0.21
C VAL A 77 8.36 9.66 -0.25
N LEU A 78 8.44 10.30 -1.41
CA LEU A 78 9.25 11.48 -1.65
C LEU A 78 8.39 12.61 -2.20
N ASP A 79 8.87 13.85 -2.15
CA ASP A 79 8.30 14.94 -2.92
C ASP A 79 8.91 15.02 -4.34
N LEU A 80 8.44 15.97 -5.16
CA LEU A 80 8.95 16.18 -6.52
C LEU A 80 10.41 16.65 -6.56
N ALA A 81 10.94 17.23 -5.47
CA ALA A 81 12.35 17.57 -5.34
C ALA A 81 13.20 16.35 -4.94
N GLY A 82 12.57 15.23 -4.61
CA GLY A 82 13.21 13.99 -4.16
C GLY A 82 13.48 13.95 -2.66
N GLU A 83 12.94 14.90 -1.89
CA GLU A 83 13.07 14.91 -0.43
C GLU A 83 12.13 13.87 0.20
N PRO A 84 12.55 13.17 1.27
CA PRO A 84 11.70 12.21 1.95
C PRO A 84 10.52 12.89 2.65
N VAL A 85 9.32 12.33 2.49
CA VAL A 85 8.12 12.81 3.17
C VAL A 85 7.79 11.89 4.35
N GLY A 86 8.20 12.31 5.54
CA GLY A 86 7.85 11.64 6.79
C GLY A 86 6.44 11.97 7.27
N ASN A 87 5.89 11.12 8.15
CA ASN A 87 4.54 11.25 8.72
C ASN A 87 3.40 11.25 7.70
N ALA A 88 3.63 10.73 6.48
CA ALA A 88 2.59 10.48 5.50
C ALA A 88 1.79 9.23 5.88
N LEU A 89 0.47 9.31 5.78
CA LEU A 89 -0.44 8.18 5.97
C LEU A 89 -0.54 7.39 4.66
N VAL A 90 -0.22 6.09 4.72
CA VAL A 90 -0.33 5.13 3.62
C VAL A 90 -1.45 4.15 3.95
N LYS A 91 -2.40 3.96 3.02
CA LYS A 91 -3.52 3.01 3.17
C LYS A 91 -3.57 2.05 2.00
N GLY A 92 -3.82 0.77 2.27
CA GLY A 92 -3.97 -0.26 1.23
C GLY A 92 -4.67 -1.51 1.75
N ALA A 93 -5.72 -1.97 1.05
CA ALA A 93 -6.53 -3.15 1.41
C ALA A 93 -6.92 -3.25 2.90
N GLY A 94 -7.35 -2.14 3.50
CA GLY A 94 -7.77 -2.08 4.91
C GLY A 94 -6.63 -1.96 5.93
N ALA A 95 -5.38 -2.15 5.52
CA ALA A 95 -4.21 -1.88 6.34
C ALA A 95 -3.72 -0.43 6.19
N THR A 96 -3.03 0.06 7.22
CA THR A 96 -2.47 1.41 7.26
C THR A 96 -1.04 1.41 7.79
N ALA A 97 -0.25 2.37 7.33
CA ALA A 97 1.09 2.65 7.84
C ALA A 97 1.36 4.15 7.83
N VAL A 98 2.36 4.58 8.60
CA VAL A 98 2.87 5.96 8.59
C VAL A 98 4.32 5.93 8.14
N THR A 99 4.70 6.82 7.22
CA THR A 99 6.09 6.91 6.78
C THR A 99 6.99 7.38 7.92
N ARG A 100 8.18 6.80 8.01
CA ARG A 100 9.24 7.26 8.91
C ARG A 100 9.83 8.59 8.43
N ALA A 101 10.69 9.20 9.26
CA ALA A 101 11.37 10.46 8.91
C ALA A 101 12.20 10.38 7.61
N ASP A 102 12.68 9.19 7.24
CA ASP A 102 13.38 8.93 5.98
C ASP A 102 12.45 8.67 4.79
N GLY A 103 11.12 8.86 4.97
CA GLY A 103 10.11 8.63 3.94
C GLY A 103 9.77 7.15 3.72
N SER A 104 10.41 6.21 4.40
CA SER A 104 10.12 4.78 4.23
C SER A 104 8.79 4.37 4.86
N PHE A 105 8.03 3.51 4.19
CA PHE A 105 6.86 2.85 4.76
C PHE A 105 6.91 1.33 4.60
N ALA A 106 6.18 0.65 5.47
CA ALA A 106 5.82 -0.75 5.32
C ALA A 106 4.36 -0.93 5.76
N VAL A 107 3.48 -1.31 4.82
CA VAL A 107 2.10 -1.69 5.10
C VAL A 107 2.08 -3.21 5.25
N ASP A 108 1.86 -3.69 6.46
CA ASP A 108 1.72 -5.11 6.78
C ASP A 108 0.24 -5.53 6.76
N GLY A 109 -0.04 -6.81 6.51
CA GLY A 109 -1.42 -7.33 6.56
C GLY A 109 -2.31 -6.87 5.41
N ALA A 110 -1.75 -6.54 4.26
CA ALA A 110 -2.44 -6.14 3.04
C ALA A 110 -2.33 -7.22 1.93
N PRO A 111 -2.88 -8.44 2.14
CA PRO A 111 -2.84 -9.49 1.12
C PRO A 111 -3.52 -9.02 -0.17
N GLY A 112 -2.82 -9.14 -1.30
CA GLY A 112 -3.38 -8.84 -2.61
C GLY A 112 -3.75 -7.37 -2.83
N VAL A 113 -3.20 -6.43 -2.06
CA VAL A 113 -3.45 -5.00 -2.32
C VAL A 113 -2.94 -4.61 -3.70
N GLY A 114 -3.83 -4.07 -4.54
CA GLY A 114 -3.52 -3.63 -5.90
C GLY A 114 -3.13 -2.16 -6.01
N GLU A 115 -3.42 -1.34 -4.99
CA GLU A 115 -3.09 0.08 -4.95
C GLU A 115 -2.92 0.59 -3.50
N VAL A 116 -2.08 1.61 -3.33
CA VAL A 116 -1.92 2.33 -2.07
C VAL A 116 -2.31 3.79 -2.24
N ARG A 117 -3.08 4.32 -1.30
CA ARG A 117 -3.36 5.76 -1.20
C ARG A 117 -2.45 6.39 -0.16
N VAL A 118 -1.75 7.45 -0.55
CA VAL A 118 -0.81 8.17 0.32
C VAL A 118 -1.25 9.62 0.46
N SER A 119 -1.20 10.12 1.69
CA SER A 119 -1.54 11.52 2.02
C SER A 119 -0.63 12.06 3.11
N ALA A 120 -0.19 13.30 2.98
CA ALA A 120 0.61 14.01 3.97
C ALA A 120 0.13 15.46 4.12
N SER A 121 0.38 16.07 5.27
CA SER A 121 0.04 17.49 5.48
C SER A 121 0.82 18.38 4.51
N GLY A 122 0.12 19.27 3.80
CA GLY A 122 0.72 20.16 2.80
C GLY A 122 0.98 19.51 1.44
N PHE A 123 0.48 18.30 1.20
CA PHE A 123 0.62 17.58 -0.07
C PHE A 123 -0.72 17.07 -0.59
N ASP A 124 -0.84 16.97 -1.90
CA ASP A 124 -1.97 16.31 -2.54
C ASP A 124 -1.91 14.80 -2.32
N ALA A 125 -3.06 14.20 -2.01
CA ALA A 125 -3.14 12.76 -1.83
C ALA A 125 -3.12 12.06 -3.19
N VAL A 126 -2.32 11.01 -3.31
CA VAL A 126 -2.17 10.23 -4.54
C VAL A 126 -2.52 8.76 -4.29
N THR A 127 -3.08 8.10 -5.31
CA THR A 127 -3.25 6.64 -5.34
C THR A 127 -2.26 6.08 -6.36
N VAL A 128 -1.47 5.08 -5.96
CA VAL A 128 -0.43 4.46 -6.78
C VAL A 128 -0.67 2.96 -6.84
N PRO A 129 -0.61 2.32 -8.03
CA PRO A 129 -0.71 0.87 -8.14
C PRO A 129 0.44 0.17 -7.40
N VAL A 130 0.18 -1.04 -6.93
CA VAL A 130 1.19 -1.91 -6.31
C VAL A 130 1.60 -2.96 -7.33
N ASP A 131 2.87 -2.92 -7.73
CA ASP A 131 3.44 -3.89 -8.66
C ASP A 131 3.66 -5.27 -8.00
N GLY A 132 3.96 -6.28 -8.81
CA GLY A 132 4.16 -7.67 -8.36
C GLY A 132 5.25 -7.80 -7.29
N ASP A 133 6.31 -6.99 -7.35
CA ASP A 133 7.39 -7.00 -6.35
C ASP A 133 7.01 -6.34 -5.02
N ARG A 134 5.78 -5.81 -4.91
CA ARG A 134 5.24 -5.23 -3.67
C ARG A 134 6.05 -4.04 -3.13
N SER A 135 6.86 -3.44 -4.00
CA SER A 135 7.64 -2.24 -3.74
C SER A 135 7.07 -1.10 -4.56
N VAL A 136 6.70 0.01 -3.91
CA VAL A 136 6.06 1.15 -4.57
C VAL A 136 6.81 2.42 -4.24
N ARG A 137 7.30 3.12 -5.26
CA ARG A 137 7.83 4.47 -5.11
C ARG A 137 6.70 5.47 -5.27
N VAL A 138 6.47 6.29 -4.26
CA VAL A 138 5.42 7.31 -4.27
C VAL A 138 6.05 8.69 -4.35
N GLN A 139 5.51 9.54 -5.23
CA GLN A 139 5.83 10.96 -5.27
C GLN A 139 4.61 11.78 -4.90
N LEU A 140 4.79 12.74 -3.99
CA LEU A 140 3.76 13.68 -3.59
C LEU A 140 4.07 15.07 -4.12
N GLU A 141 3.02 15.75 -4.58
CA GLU A 141 3.09 17.15 -4.97
C GLU A 141 2.63 18.04 -3.82
N ARG A 142 3.33 19.15 -3.59
CA ARG A 142 2.99 20.10 -2.52
C ARG A 142 1.78 20.92 -2.93
N ILE A 143 0.84 21.07 -2.01
CA ILE A 143 -0.27 22.01 -2.18
C ILE A 143 0.33 23.41 -2.13
N THR A 144 0.32 24.11 -3.27
CA THR A 144 0.72 25.52 -3.32
C THR A 144 -0.52 26.38 -3.18
N ILE A 145 -0.64 27.10 -2.08
CA ILE A 145 -1.70 28.11 -1.92
C ILE A 145 -1.20 29.39 -2.58
N ARG A 146 -1.84 29.75 -3.68
CA ARG A 146 -1.65 31.05 -4.34
C ARG A 146 -2.86 31.89 -3.98
N ALA A 147 -2.67 32.80 -3.02
CA ALA A 147 -3.73 33.67 -2.54
C ALA A 147 -3.59 35.09 -3.09
N SER A 148 -4.73 35.70 -3.45
CA SER A 148 -4.80 37.14 -3.68
C SER A 148 -5.35 37.84 -2.43
N TYR A 149 -4.74 38.95 -2.05
CA TYR A 149 -5.06 39.74 -0.86
C TYR A 149 -6.01 40.88 -1.22
N ILE A 150 -7.09 41.06 -0.45
CA ILE A 150 -7.98 42.22 -0.57
C ILE A 150 -8.14 42.93 0.78
N ASN A 151 -8.23 44.26 0.75
CA ASN A 151 -8.59 45.05 1.93
C ASN A 151 -10.10 45.40 1.90
N GLN A 152 -10.62 45.94 3.00
CA GLN A 152 -12.05 46.29 3.13
C GLN A 152 -12.56 47.30 2.08
N SER A 153 -11.68 48.12 1.49
CA SER A 153 -12.06 49.06 0.42
C SER A 153 -12.45 48.35 -0.88
N GLY A 154 -11.88 47.17 -1.14
CA GLY A 154 -12.15 46.37 -2.34
C GLY A 154 -13.36 45.44 -2.23
N LEU A 155 -13.89 45.21 -1.01
CA LEU A 155 -15.02 44.30 -0.77
C LEU A 155 -16.39 44.92 -1.03
N GLY A 156 -16.49 46.25 -1.00
CA GLY A 156 -17.73 46.99 -1.28
C GLY A 156 -18.01 47.22 -2.76
N ASP A 157 -17.07 46.90 -3.65
CA ASP A 157 -17.21 47.06 -5.09
C ASP A 157 -17.43 45.69 -5.78
N PRO A 158 -18.63 45.43 -6.32
CA PRO A 158 -18.94 44.20 -7.05
C PRO A 158 -18.02 43.95 -8.26
N THR A 159 -17.46 45.01 -8.84
CA THR A 159 -16.58 44.94 -10.01
C THR A 159 -15.22 44.35 -9.63
N THR A 160 -14.61 44.88 -8.56
CA THR A 160 -13.34 44.39 -8.01
C THR A 160 -13.45 42.93 -7.54
N LEU A 161 -14.58 42.55 -6.95
CA LEU A 161 -14.85 41.16 -6.56
C LEU A 161 -14.95 40.23 -7.78
N GLY A 162 -15.61 40.69 -8.85
CA GLY A 162 -15.74 39.95 -10.11
C GLY A 162 -14.41 39.77 -10.84
N GLU A 163 -13.57 40.79 -10.88
CA GLU A 163 -12.22 40.73 -11.48
C GLU A 163 -11.27 39.83 -10.68
N MET A 164 -11.35 39.82 -9.35
CA MET A 164 -10.57 38.89 -8.52
C MET A 164 -11.02 37.44 -8.69
N ILE A 165 -12.32 37.17 -8.78
CA ILE A 165 -12.83 35.83 -9.10
C ILE A 165 -12.40 35.40 -10.51
N GLN A 166 -12.40 36.30 -11.49
CA GLN A 166 -11.86 36.00 -12.82
C GLN A 166 -10.35 35.76 -12.79
N THR A 167 -9.58 36.49 -11.99
CA THR A 167 -8.12 36.29 -11.86
C THR A 167 -7.82 34.97 -11.15
N VAL A 168 -8.60 34.60 -10.14
CA VAL A 168 -8.55 33.26 -9.52
C VAL A 168 -8.89 32.17 -10.53
N ASN A 169 -9.92 32.36 -11.35
CA ASN A 169 -10.34 31.36 -12.34
C ASN A 169 -9.48 31.31 -13.63
N SER A 170 -8.67 32.34 -13.90
CA SER A 170 -7.83 32.45 -15.11
C SER A 170 -6.32 32.32 -14.84
N THR A 171 -5.92 32.14 -13.58
CA THR A 171 -4.54 31.91 -13.15
C THR A 171 -4.46 30.71 -12.20
N GLU A 172 -3.27 30.34 -11.74
CA GLU A 172 -3.09 29.28 -10.74
C GLU A 172 -3.43 29.72 -9.29
N LEU A 173 -4.07 30.88 -9.11
CA LEU A 173 -4.61 31.34 -7.82
C LEU A 173 -5.73 30.39 -7.36
N ASN A 174 -5.67 29.92 -6.11
CA ASN A 174 -6.62 28.94 -5.56
C ASN A 174 -7.15 29.30 -4.16
N ALA A 175 -6.85 30.51 -3.67
CA ALA A 175 -7.38 31.03 -2.41
C ALA A 175 -7.58 32.55 -2.45
N ILE A 176 -8.47 33.06 -1.59
CA ILE A 176 -8.63 34.49 -1.30
C ILE A 176 -8.50 34.68 0.22
N VAL A 177 -7.67 35.63 0.64
CA VAL A 177 -7.48 35.97 2.07
C VAL A 177 -8.14 37.31 2.35
N LEU A 178 -8.99 37.34 3.38
CA LEU A 178 -9.79 38.49 3.80
C LEU A 178 -9.27 39.03 5.14
N ASP A 179 -8.86 40.30 5.17
CA ASP A 179 -8.57 41.01 6.42
C ASP A 179 -9.80 41.84 6.82
N ILE A 180 -10.46 41.41 7.89
CA ILE A 180 -11.63 42.10 8.47
C ILE A 180 -11.21 42.56 9.86
N LYS A 181 -11.19 43.86 10.07
CA LYS A 181 -11.01 44.53 11.37
C LYS A 181 -12.33 45.16 11.77
#